data_AF-A0A1V3RYU8-F1
#
_entry.id   AF-A0A1V3RYU8-F1
#
_cell.length_a   1.000
_cell.length_b   1.000
_cell.length_c   1.000
_cell.angle_alpha   90.00
_cell.angle_beta   90.00
_cell.angle_gamma   90.00
#
_symmetry.space_group_name_H-M   'P 1'
#
loop_
_entity.id
_entity.type
_entity.pdbx_description
1 polymer ?
#
loop_
_entity_poly.entity_id
_entity_poly.type
_entity_poly.pdbx_seq_one_letter_code
_entity_poly.pdbx_strand_id
1 'polypeptide(L)' 'MHELTFFYDPISPYAHLAFEKLPQALMGLSVHVRYRPVLFAALLKAHGQLGPAEIPGKREWTYRQVGWLAHQQGVR' A
#
# COMPACT_ATOMS: atom_id res chain seq x y z
N MET A 1 -6.72 -18.10 15.98
CA MET A 1 -5.97 -16.86 15.69
C MET A 1 -5.41 -16.99 14.29
N HIS A 2 -5.76 -16.08 13.38
CA HIS A 2 -5.24 -16.10 12.00
C HIS A 2 -3.97 -15.26 11.89
N GLU A 3 -3.03 -15.67 11.04
CA GLU A 3 -1.85 -14.88 10.74
C GLU A 3 -2.02 -14.14 9.41
N LEU A 4 -1.76 -12.83 9.41
CA LEU A 4 -1.76 -11.98 8.23
C LEU A 4 -0.36 -11.40 8.05
N THR A 5 0.30 -11.70 6.94
CA THR A 5 1.55 -11.00 6.60
C THR A 5 1.23 -9.75 5.79
N PHE A 6 1.61 -8.58 6.30
CA PHE A 6 1.46 -7.30 5.63
C PHE A 6 2.80 -6.87 5.03
N PHE A 7 2.95 -7.04 3.72
CA PHE A 7 4.14 -6.58 2.99
C PHE A 7 4.07 -5.06 2.77
N TYR A 8 5.10 -4.35 3.19
CA TYR A 8 5.07 -2.89 3.23
C TYR A 8 6.33 -2.27 2.65
N ASP A 9 6.14 -1.27 1.78
CA ASP A 9 7.17 -0.31 1.39
C ASP A 9 6.53 1.09 1.48
N PRO A 10 7.09 2.02 2.28
CA PRO A 10 6.58 3.39 2.39
C PRO A 10 6.47 4.14 1.05
N ILE A 11 7.25 3.76 0.02
CA ILE A 11 7.16 4.39 -1.29
C ILE A 11 5.86 4.06 -2.03
N SER A 12 5.19 2.97 -1.64
CA SER A 12 3.92 2.57 -2.23
C SER A 12 2.78 3.35 -1.56
N PRO A 13 2.13 4.30 -2.26
CA PRO A 13 1.05 5.08 -1.66
C PRO A 13 -0.13 4.21 -1.21
N TYR A 14 -0.41 3.13 -1.93
CA TYR A 14 -1.48 2.21 -1.57
C TYR A 14 -1.14 1.39 -0.32
N ALA A 15 0.13 1.00 -0.16
CA ALA A 15 0.57 0.30 1.05
C ALA A 15 0.47 1.23 2.27
N HIS A 16 0.77 2.52 2.10
CA HIS A 16 0.58 3.52 3.16
C HIS A 16 -0.90 3.69 3.55
N LEU A 17 -1.80 3.88 2.58
CA LEU A 17 -3.25 3.95 2.86
C LEU A 17 -3.77 2.68 3.56
N ALA A 18 -3.34 1.51 3.09
CA ALA A 18 -3.71 0.23 3.71
C ALA A 18 -3.18 0.13 5.14
N PHE A 19 -1.94 0.55 5.41
CA PHE A 19 -1.35 0.55 6.75
C PHE A 19 -2.18 1.39 7.73
N GLU A 20 -2.57 2.60 7.34
CA GLU A 20 -3.40 3.49 8.15
C GLU A 20 -4.80 2.91 8.43
N LYS A 21 -5.39 2.19 7.47
CA LYS A 21 -6.73 1.60 7.62
C LYS A 21 -6.76 0.22 8.24
N LEU A 22 -5.64 -0.49 8.26
CA LEU A 22 -5.55 -1.87 8.72
C LEU A 22 -6.07 -2.06 10.16
N PRO A 23 -5.73 -1.20 11.15
CA PRO A 23 -6.26 -1.35 12.51
C PRO A 23 -7.78 -1.31 12.55
N GLN A 24 -8.38 -0.36 11.84
CA GLN A 24 -9.84 -0.22 11.76
C GLN A 24 -10.48 -1.44 11.09
N ALA A 25 -9.87 -1.94 10.00
CA ALA A 25 -10.38 -3.09 9.27
C ALA A 25 -10.32 -4.40 10.06
N LEU A 26 -9.39 -4.51 11.02
CA LEU A 26 -9.20 -5.71 11.83
C LEU A 26 -9.90 -5.65 13.20
N MET A 27 -10.59 -4.56 13.53
CA MET A 27 -11.31 -4.46 14.80
C MET A 27 -12.31 -5.59 14.98
N GLY A 28 -12.27 -6.27 16.12
CA GLY A 28 -13.14 -7.39 16.45
C GLY A 28 -12.71 -8.74 15.86
N LEU A 29 -11.63 -8.80 15.07
CA LEU A 29 -11.10 -10.03 14.51
C LEU A 29 -9.91 -10.56 15.33
N SER A 30 -9.80 -11.88 15.46
CA SER A 30 -8.64 -12.54 16.08
C SER A 30 -7.53 -12.78 15.05
N VAL A 31 -6.80 -11.71 14.72
CA VAL A 31 -5.73 -11.70 13.71
C VAL A 31 -4.41 -11.21 14.32
N HIS A 32 -3.33 -11.94 14.07
CA HIS A 32 -1.96 -11.51 14.32
C HIS A 32 -1.36 -10.97 13.02
N VAL A 33 -1.01 -9.68 13.00
CA VAL A 33 -0.39 -9.04 11.82
C VAL A 33 1.12 -9.09 11.94
N ARG A 34 1.76 -9.72 10.96
CA ARG A 34 3.21 -9.71 10.77
C ARG A 34 3.59 -8.70 9.70
N TYR A 35 4.13 -7.57 10.12
CA TYR A 35 4.66 -6.55 9.20
C TYR A 35 5.97 -7.03 8.58
N ARG A 36 6.05 -7.00 7.24
CA ARG A 36 7.22 -7.42 6.49
C ARG A 36 7.64 -6.31 5.52
N PRO A 37 8.63 -5.49 5.92
CA PRO A 37 9.22 -4.51 5.01
C PRO A 37 9.77 -5.19 3.76
N VAL A 38 9.53 -4.59 2.60
CA VAL A 38 10.05 -5.03 1.30
C VAL A 38 10.56 -3.83 0.53
N LEU A 39 11.42 -4.10 -0.46
CA LEU A 39 11.85 -3.10 -1.43
C LEU A 39 11.01 -3.25 -2.69
N PHE A 40 10.02 -2.38 -2.88
CA PHE A 40 9.06 -2.43 -3.97
C PHE A 40 9.76 -2.35 -5.33
N ALA A 41 10.78 -1.50 -5.47
CA ALA A 41 11.59 -1.42 -6.69
C ALA A 41 12.28 -2.74 -7.05
N ALA A 42 12.72 -3.53 -6.07
CA ALA A 42 13.32 -4.84 -6.33
C ALA A 42 12.28 -5.86 -6.81
N LEU A 43 11.03 -5.78 -6.33
CA LEU A 43 9.92 -6.59 -6.83
C LEU A 43 9.61 -6.25 -8.29
N LEU A 44 9.50 -4.95 -8.61
CA LEU A 44 9.30 -4.49 -9.98
C LEU A 44 10.40 -5.00 -10.91
N LYS A 45 11.66 -4.88 -10.50
CA LYS A 45 12.81 -5.40 -11.26
C LYS A 45 12.74 -6.91 -11.45
N ALA A 46 12.45 -7.67 -10.38
CA ALA A 46 12.37 -9.13 -10.43
C ALA A 46 11.28 -9.62 -11.40
N HIS A 47 10.20 -8.84 -11.57
CA HIS A 47 9.09 -9.16 -12.46
C HIS A 47 9.16 -8.45 -13.83
N GLY A 48 10.23 -7.70 -14.12
CA GLY A 48 10.38 -6.98 -15.38
C GLY A 48 9.31 -5.91 -15.61
N GLN A 49 8.77 -5.32 -14.53
CA GLN A 49 7.71 -4.33 -14.58
C GLN A 49 8.23 -2.92 -14.32
N LEU A 50 7.63 -1.93 -15.00
CA LEU A 50 7.75 -0.53 -14.60
C LEU A 50 6.74 -0.22 -13.51
N GLY A 51 7.15 0.61 -12.55
CA GLY A 51 6.24 1.13 -11.54
C GLY A 51 5.21 2.09 -12.15
N PRO A 52 4.01 2.25 -11.55
CA PRO A 52 3.01 3.21 -12.03
C PRO A 52 3.55 4.65 -12.14
N ALA A 53 4.46 5.02 -11.24
CA ALA A 53 5.11 6.33 -11.23
C ALA A 53 6.02 6.57 -12.46
N GLU A 54 6.49 5.53 -13.14
CA GLU A 54 7.37 5.66 -14.31
C GLU A 54 6.60 5.82 -15.63
N ILE A 55 5.28 5.60 -15.62
CA ILE A 55 4.43 5.67 -16.81
C ILE A 55 3.58 6.95 -16.71
N PRO A 56 3.82 8.00 -17.52
CA PRO A 56 3.24 9.34 -17.30
C PRO A 56 1.74 9.37 -17.02
N GLY A 57 0.93 8.72 -17.86
CA GLY A 57 -0.53 8.67 -17.66
C GLY A 57 -0.96 7.90 -16.42
N LYS A 58 -0.24 6.83 -16.05
CA LYS A 58 -0.52 6.08 -14.81
C LYS A 58 -0.08 6.87 -13.60
N ARG A 59 1.07 7.55 -13.65
CA ARG A 59 1.58 8.39 -12.57
C ARG A 59 0.56 9.46 -12.20
N GLU A 60 0.08 10.22 -13.18
CA GLU A 60 -0.90 11.29 -12.95
C GLU A 60 -2.19 10.76 -12.34
N TRP A 61 -2.71 9.64 -12.88
CA TRP A 61 -3.89 8.99 -12.33
C TRP A 61 -3.67 8.50 -10.91
N THR A 62 -2.57 7.78 -10.65
CA THR A 62 -2.20 7.26 -9.32
C THR A 62 -2.15 8.39 -8.30
N TYR A 63 -1.53 9.52 -8.60
CA TYR A 63 -1.47 10.65 -7.67
C TYR A 63 -2.85 11.22 -7.37
N ARG A 64 -3.68 11.45 -8.40
CA ARG A 64 -5.06 11.97 -8.19
C ARG A 64 -5.91 11.00 -7.37
N GLN A 65 -5.86 9.73 -7.71
CA GLN A 65 -6.69 8.70 -7.07
C GLN A 65 -6.25 8.43 -5.63
N VAL A 66 -4.94 8.32 -5.38
CA VAL A 66 -4.39 8.17 -4.03
C VAL A 66 -4.76 9.38 -3.17
N GLY A 67 -4.60 10.61 -3.69
CA GLY A 67 -4.96 11.81 -2.94
C GLY A 67 -6.45 11.85 -2.59
N TRP A 68 -7.31 11.48 -3.54
CA TRP A 68 -8.76 11.34 -3.30
C TRP A 68 -9.07 10.30 -2.22
N LEU A 69 -8.44 9.11 -2.29
CA LEU A 69 -8.60 8.06 -1.29
C LEU A 69 -8.10 8.51 0.09
N ALA A 70 -6.93 9.14 0.16
CA ALA A 70 -6.36 9.67 1.40
C ALA A 70 -7.34 10.62 2.08
N HIS A 71 -7.88 11.58 1.32
CA HIS A 71 -8.89 12.53 1.81
C HIS A 71 -10.16 11.81 2.31
N GLN A 72 -10.70 10.87 1.54
CA GLN A 72 -11.88 10.09 1.95
C GLN A 72 -11.62 9.28 3.23
N GLN A 73 -10.38 8.83 3.42
CA GLN A 73 -9.95 8.01 4.54
C GLN A 73 -9.49 8.83 5.76
N GLY A 74 -9.33 10.15 5.63
CA GLY A 74 -8.78 11.01 6.68
C GLY A 74 -7.27 10.86 6.88
N VAL A 75 -6.56 10.34 5.88
CA VAL A 75 -5.10 10.15 5.86
C VAL A 75 -4.46 11.35 5.14
N ARG A 76 -3.29 11.79 5.59
CA ARG A 76 -2.58 12.96 5.05
C ARG A 76 -1.23 12.59 4.46
#